data_AF-A0A444ITM0-F1
#
_entry.id   AF-A0A444ITM0-F1
#
_cell.length_a   1.000
_cell.length_b   1.000
_cell.length_c   1.000
_cell.angle_alpha   90.00
_cell.angle_beta   90.00
_cell.angle_gamma   90.00
#
_symmetry.space_group_name_H-M   'P 1'
#
loop_
_entity.id
_entity.type
_entity.pdbx_description
1 polymer ?
#
loop_
_entity_poly.entity_id
_entity_poly.type
_entity_poly.pdbx_seq_one_letter_code
_entity_poly.pdbx_strand_id
1 'polypeptide(L)'
;MMQISRQKMGAPIEKGSYRRCEHCEGRGVVRSVETLALYYLRRIQTGVTRKKVQRVEANLPLEVGQYLLNKKRAELMELENKHQATILILPSPEMKPSENNIRFLS
;
A
#
# COMPACT_ATOMS: atom_id res chain seq x y z
N MET A 1 14.10 -42.55 -29.99
CA MET A 1 14.54 -41.30 -29.34
C MET A 1 14.42 -40.16 -30.33
N MET A 2 13.68 -39.09 -30.01
CA MET A 2 13.70 -37.83 -30.78
C MET A 2 13.46 -36.66 -29.82
N GLN A 3 14.52 -35.90 -29.54
CA GLN A 3 14.44 -34.58 -28.90
C GLN A 3 14.08 -33.54 -29.99
N ILE A 4 13.03 -32.75 -29.74
CA ILE A 4 12.63 -31.63 -30.61
C ILE A 4 13.02 -30.32 -29.91
N SER A 5 14.08 -29.70 -30.44
CA SER A 5 14.46 -28.31 -30.17
C SER A 5 13.33 -27.37 -30.57
N ARG A 6 12.77 -26.62 -29.60
CA ARG A 6 11.93 -25.47 -29.91
C ARG A 6 12.81 -24.24 -30.11
N GLN A 7 13.08 -23.91 -31.38
CA GLN A 7 13.49 -22.56 -31.78
C GLN A 7 12.35 -21.57 -31.49
N LYS A 8 12.69 -20.42 -30.88
CA LYS A 8 11.79 -19.27 -30.75
C LYS A 8 11.50 -18.70 -32.14
N MET A 9 10.35 -19.05 -32.70
CA MET A 9 9.80 -18.39 -33.88
C MET A 9 8.91 -17.22 -33.44
N GLY A 10 9.34 -16.03 -33.87
CA GLY A 10 8.53 -14.87 -34.25
C GLY A 10 7.25 -14.58 -33.48
N ALA A 11 7.26 -13.46 -32.76
CA ALA A 11 6.05 -12.80 -32.31
C ALA A 11 5.10 -12.49 -33.49
N PRO A 12 3.80 -12.81 -33.37
CA PRO A 12 2.77 -12.12 -34.14
C PRO A 12 2.30 -10.89 -33.33
N ILE A 13 2.33 -9.72 -33.98
CA ILE A 13 1.20 -8.76 -34.09
C ILE A 13 0.13 -8.95 -32.99
N GLU A 14 -0.12 -8.03 -32.07
CA GLU A 14 -0.72 -6.70 -32.30
C GLU A 14 -0.40 -5.76 -31.12
N LYS A 15 0.07 -4.54 -31.42
CA LYS A 15 0.09 -3.43 -30.44
C LYS A 15 -1.34 -2.94 -30.22
N GLY A 16 -2.18 -3.75 -29.59
CA GLY A 16 -3.32 -3.21 -28.86
C GLY A 16 -2.76 -2.26 -27.80
N SER A 17 -3.19 -1.01 -27.79
CA SER A 17 -2.94 -0.08 -26.68
C SER A 17 -3.63 -0.61 -25.42
N TYR A 18 -3.09 -1.67 -24.83
CA TYR A 18 -3.53 -2.17 -23.54
C TYR A 18 -3.06 -1.17 -22.50
N ARG A 19 -3.92 -0.19 -22.19
CA ARG A 19 -3.76 0.63 -21.00
C ARG A 19 -3.95 -0.29 -19.80
N ARG A 20 -2.90 -0.43 -19.00
CA ARG A 20 -3.01 -1.14 -17.72
C ARG A 20 -4.01 -0.38 -16.89
N CYS A 21 -5.00 -1.08 -16.35
CA CYS A 21 -5.92 -0.56 -15.34
C CYS A 21 -5.12 0.19 -14.27
N GLU A 22 -5.30 1.51 -14.21
CA GLU A 22 -4.59 2.43 -13.30
C GLU A 22 -4.80 2.08 -11.83
N HIS A 23 -5.86 1.30 -11.57
CA HIS A 23 -6.25 0.86 -10.25
C HIS A 23 -5.66 -0.51 -9.85
N CYS A 24 -5.30 -1.34 -10.84
CA CYS A 24 -5.01 -2.75 -10.61
C CYS A 24 -3.71 -3.26 -11.24
N GLU A 25 -2.96 -2.41 -11.95
CA GLU A 25 -1.65 -2.69 -12.57
C GLU A 25 -1.58 -3.98 -13.41
N GLY A 26 -2.73 -4.50 -13.85
CA GLY A 26 -2.83 -5.77 -14.60
C GLY A 26 -3.07 -7.03 -13.76
N ARG A 27 -3.36 -6.93 -12.45
CA ARG A 27 -3.69 -8.08 -11.58
C ARG A 27 -5.17 -8.49 -11.56
N GLY A 28 -6.07 -7.71 -12.17
CA GLY A 28 -7.49 -8.04 -12.24
C GLY A 28 -8.27 -7.95 -10.91
N VAL A 29 -7.64 -7.48 -9.83
CA VAL A 29 -8.28 -7.29 -8.52
C VAL A 29 -8.04 -5.86 -8.01
N VAL A 30 -9.13 -5.20 -7.61
CA VAL A 30 -9.12 -3.91 -6.93
C VAL A 30 -8.85 -4.17 -5.45
N ARG A 31 -7.90 -3.45 -4.84
CA ARG A 31 -7.63 -3.63 -3.41
C ARG A 31 -8.75 -2.97 -2.60
N SER A 32 -9.42 -3.75 -1.76
CA SER A 32 -10.39 -3.21 -0.80
C SER A 32 -9.71 -2.24 0.18
N VAL A 33 -10.49 -1.28 0.70
CA VAL A 33 -10.06 -0.31 1.72
C VAL A 33 -9.38 -1.01 2.91
N GLU A 34 -9.90 -2.17 3.31
CA GLU A 34 -9.37 -2.96 4.41
C GLU A 34 -7.96 -3.51 4.13
N THR A 35 -7.75 -4.02 2.91
CA THR A 35 -6.44 -4.54 2.47
C THR A 35 -5.43 -3.40 2.39
N LEU A 36 -5.84 -2.23 1.91
CA LEU A 36 -5.01 -1.02 1.88
C LEU A 36 -4.65 -0.55 3.29
N ALA A 37 -5.63 -0.49 4.20
CA ALA A 37 -5.43 -0.10 5.58
C ALA A 37 -4.41 -1.00 6.28
N LEU A 38 -4.57 -2.33 6.19
CA LEU A 38 -3.63 -3.30 6.76
C LEU A 38 -2.23 -3.18 6.14
N TYR A 39 -2.16 -2.94 4.82
CA TYR A 39 -0.90 -2.71 4.13
C TYR A 39 -0.17 -1.49 4.67
N TYR A 40 -0.86 -0.36 4.85
CA TYR A 40 -0.27 0.86 5.40
C TYR A 40 0.11 0.71 6.87
N LEU A 41 -0.73 0.05 7.68
CA LEU A 41 -0.44 -0.22 9.08
C LEU A 41 0.86 -1.02 9.24
N ARG A 42 1.02 -2.10 8.46
CA ARG A 42 2.24 -2.90 8.44
C ARG A 42 3.46 -2.09 7.99
N ARG A 43 3.27 -1.18 7.03
CA ARG A 43 4.32 -0.30 6.52
C ARG A 43 4.76 0.73 7.58
N ILE A 44 3.82 1.28 8.34
CA ILE A 44 4.09 2.14 9.51
C ILE A 44 4.85 1.34 10.57
N GLN A 45 4.36 0.16 10.96
CA GLN A 45 5.01 -0.71 11.95
C GLN A 45 6.46 -1.06 11.57
N THR A 46 6.69 -1.44 10.31
CA THR A 46 8.04 -1.72 9.81
C THR A 46 8.91 -0.47 9.82
N GLY A 47 8.34 0.68 9.45
CA GLY A 47 9.03 1.97 9.46
C GLY A 47 9.48 2.39 10.85
N VAL A 48 8.59 2.30 11.84
CA VAL A 48 8.85 2.62 13.25
C VAL A 48 9.84 1.65 13.90
N THR A 49 9.81 0.38 13.50
CA THR A 49 10.76 -0.62 14.00
C THR A 49 12.16 -0.41 13.43
N ARG A 50 12.28 -0.11 12.12
CA ARG A 50 13.58 0.06 11.45
C ARG A 50 14.22 1.41 11.72
N LYS A 51 13.43 2.47 11.64
CA LYS A 51 13.85 3.83 11.95
C LYS A 51 13.17 4.17 13.27
N LYS A 52 13.93 4.31 14.36
CA LYS A 52 13.42 4.87 15.61
C LYS A 52 12.93 6.30 15.36
N VAL A 53 11.70 6.43 14.91
CA VAL A 53 11.06 7.68 14.52
C VAL A 53 10.24 8.16 15.70
N GLN A 54 10.39 9.42 16.07
CA GLN A 54 9.59 10.00 17.15
C GLN A 54 8.16 10.29 16.67
N ARG A 55 7.96 10.50 15.37
CA ARG A 55 6.64 10.82 14.82
C ARG A 55 6.46 10.25 13.41
N VAL A 56 5.27 9.73 13.13
CA VAL A 56 4.87 9.24 11.81
C VAL A 56 3.63 9.99 11.39
N GLU A 57 3.65 10.58 10.19
CA GLU A 57 2.51 11.25 9.61
C GLU A 57 2.06 10.49 8.37
N ALA A 58 0.91 9.84 8.44
CA ALA A 58 0.34 9.08 7.33
C ALA A 58 -0.86 9.83 6.77
N ASN A 59 -0.65 10.52 5.65
CA ASN A 59 -1.75 11.07 4.86
C ASN A 59 -2.31 9.95 4.00
N LEU A 60 -3.58 9.65 4.23
CA LEU A 60 -4.28 8.54 3.62
C LEU A 60 -5.64 9.00 3.10
N PRO A 61 -6.23 8.28 2.13
CA PRO A 61 -7.60 8.52 1.68
C PRO A 61 -8.59 8.44 2.85
N LEU A 62 -9.65 9.25 2.80
CA LEU A 62 -10.66 9.34 3.87
C LEU A 62 -11.12 7.96 4.37
N GLU A 63 -11.52 7.07 3.46
CA GLU A 63 -12.05 5.74 3.80
C GLU A 63 -11.01 4.88 4.55
N VAL A 64 -9.75 4.93 4.10
CA VAL A 64 -8.64 4.17 4.69
C VAL A 64 -8.26 4.75 6.06
N GLY A 65 -8.16 6.08 6.16
CA GLY A 65 -7.84 6.76 7.41
C GLY A 65 -8.93 6.56 8.46
N GLN A 66 -10.21 6.67 8.08
CA GLN A 66 -11.34 6.34 8.95
C GLN A 66 -11.31 4.89 9.40
N TYR A 67 -11.01 3.95 8.50
CA TYR A 67 -10.90 2.54 8.88
C TYR A 67 -9.79 2.31 9.92
N LEU A 68 -8.61 2.92 9.73
CA LEU A 68 -7.51 2.82 10.70
C LEU A 68 -7.87 3.42 12.06
N LEU A 69 -8.44 4.63 12.05
CA LEU A 69 -8.81 5.35 13.26
C LEU A 69 -9.99 4.73 14.03
N ASN A 70 -10.90 4.03 13.34
CA ASN A 70 -12.06 3.39 13.97
C ASN A 70 -11.83 1.92 14.31
N LYS A 71 -11.31 1.13 13.36
CA LYS A 71 -11.17 -0.33 13.53
C LYS A 71 -9.82 -0.75 14.09
N LYS A 72 -8.75 0.01 13.86
CA LYS A 72 -7.37 -0.34 14.24
C LYS A 72 -6.76 0.62 15.29
N ARG A 73 -7.60 1.43 15.96
CA ARG A 73 -7.16 2.39 16.97
C ARG A 73 -6.35 1.75 18.11
N ALA A 74 -6.78 0.59 18.59
CA ALA A 74 -6.07 -0.13 19.65
C ALA A 74 -4.67 -0.57 19.20
N GLU A 75 -4.57 -1.07 17.97
CA GLU A 75 -3.30 -1.52 17.38
C GLU A 75 -2.34 -0.34 17.14
N LEU A 76 -2.87 0.82 16.73
CA LEU A 76 -2.11 2.07 16.64
C LEU A 76 -1.59 2.51 18.00
N MET A 77 -2.45 2.56 19.03
CA MET A 77 -2.04 2.95 20.38
C MET A 77 -0.99 2.00 20.98
N GLU A 78 -1.13 0.70 20.76
CA GLU A 78 -0.13 -0.28 21.20
C GLU A 78 1.22 -0.01 20.50
N LEU A 79 1.20 0.28 19.20
CA LEU A 79 2.40 0.59 18.43
C LEU A 79 3.05 1.91 18.90
N GLU A 80 2.25 2.95 19.18
CA GLU A 80 2.75 4.22 19.73
C GLU A 80 3.43 4.01 21.08
N ASN A 81 2.79 3.26 21.99
CA ASN A 81 3.31 3.02 23.33
C ASN A 81 4.58 2.13 23.29
N LYS A 82 4.57 1.09 22.47
CA LYS A 82 5.70 0.16 22.32
C LYS A 82 6.96 0.82 21.77
N HIS A 83 6.79 1.78 20.86
CA HIS A 83 7.91 2.42 20.17
C HIS A 83 8.18 3.86 20.61
N GLN A 84 7.40 4.38 21.57
CA GLN A 84 7.43 5.79 22.00
C GLN A 84 7.37 6.77 20.80
N ALA A 85 6.59 6.40 19.78
CA ALA A 85 6.42 7.15 18.55
C ALA A 85 4.99 7.69 18.47
N THR A 86 4.82 8.92 17.99
CA THR A 86 3.49 9.50 17.74
C THR A 86 3.02 9.16 16.33
N ILE A 87 1.87 8.52 16.15
CA ILE A 87 1.32 8.17 14.84
C ILE A 87 0.13 9.09 14.53
N LEU A 88 0.32 10.02 13.61
CA LEU A 88 -0.70 10.92 13.12
C LEU A 88 -1.27 10.40 11.80
N ILE A 89 -2.53 9.98 11.81
CA ILE A 89 -3.27 9.63 10.59
C ILE A 89 -4.06 10.86 10.14
N LEU A 90 -3.78 11.33 8.92
CA LEU A 90 -4.43 12.48 8.30
C LEU A 90 -5.33 11.98 7.15
N PRO A 91 -6.63 11.77 7.39
CA PRO A 91 -7.56 11.38 6.33
C PRO A 91 -7.88 12.57 5.42
N SER A 92 -7.62 12.42 4.12
CA SER A 92 -7.95 13.43 3.10
C SER A 92 -8.98 12.89 2.10
N PRO A 93 -10.14 13.55 1.90
CA PRO A 93 -11.15 13.13 0.92
C PRO A 93 -10.75 13.39 -0.53
N GLU A 94 -9.83 14.33 -0.76
CA GLU A 94 -9.33 14.68 -2.09
C GLU A 94 -8.31 13.67 -2.64
N MET A 95 -7.82 12.77 -1.79
CA MET A 95 -6.80 11.78 -2.13
C MET A 95 -7.44 10.50 -2.67
N LYS A 96 -6.99 10.05 -3.86
CA LYS A 96 -7.46 8.80 -4.47
C LYS A 96 -7.08 7.60 -3.60
N PRO A 97 -7.88 6.51 -3.59
CA PRO A 97 -7.59 5.30 -2.80
C PRO A 97 -6.22 4.65 -3.08
N SER A 98 -5.61 4.92 -4.24
CA SER A 98 -4.27 4.45 -4.61
C SER A 98 -3.12 5.34 -4.11
N GLU A 99 -3.41 6.57 -3.69
CA GLU A 99 -2.42 7.54 -3.23
C GLU A 99 -2.23 7.47 -1.71
N ASN A 100 -1.00 7.70 -1.27
CA ASN A 100 -0.62 7.73 0.15
C ASN A 100 0.66 8.54 0.33
N ASN A 101 0.73 9.34 1.40
CA ASN A 101 1.95 10.05 1.76
C ASN A 101 2.29 9.75 3.23
N ILE A 102 3.23 8.82 3.44
CA ILE A 102 3.70 8.45 4.78
C ILE A 102 5.07 9.08 5.01
N ARG A 103 5.14 9.99 5.98
CA ARG A 103 6.36 10.68 6.41
C ARG A 103 6.79 10.13 7.77
N PHE A 104 8.07 9.84 7.87
CA PHE A 104 8.70 9.36 9.09
C PHE A 104 9.61 10.47 9.60
N LEU A 105 9.24 11.07 10.72
CA LEU A 105 9.95 12.17 11.38
C LEU A 105 10.75 11.56 12.56
N SER A 106 12.07 11.72 12.51
CA SER A 106 13.00 11.28 13.55
C SER A 106 13.19 12.34 14.60
#